data_AF-A0A0H7ZG34-F1
#
_entry.id   AF-A0A0H7ZG34-F1
#
_cell.length_a   1.000
_cell.length_b   1.000
_cell.length_c   1.000
_cell.angle_alpha   90.00
_cell.angle_beta   90.00
_cell.angle_gamma   90.00
#
_symmetry.space_group_name_H-M   'P 1'
#
loop_
_entity.id
_entity.type
_entity.pdbx_description
1 polymer ?
#
loop_
_entity_poly.entity_id
_entity_poly.type
_entity_poly.pdbx_seq_one_letter_code
_entity_poly.pdbx_strand_id
1 'polypeptide(L)' 'MIIGNIHNLQPWLPQELRLAIEHIKAHVTAETPKGKHDIEGNRLFYR' A
#
# COMPACT_ATOMS: atom_id res chain seq x y z
N MET A 1 -13.94 2.30 -8.51
CA MET A 1 -13.07 1.11 -8.56
C MET A 1 -11.83 1.48 -9.38
N ILE A 2 -10.62 1.26 -8.85
CA ILE A 2 -9.35 1.54 -9.53
C ILE A 2 -8.61 0.20 -9.67
N ILE A 3 -8.06 -0.10 -10.85
CA ILE A 3 -7.26 -1.29 -11.13
C ILE A 3 -5.95 -0.85 -11.79
N GLY A 4 -4.83 -1.43 -11.38
CA GLY A 4 -3.52 -1.09 -11.93
C GLY A 4 -2.41 -2.02 -11.45
N ASN A 5 -1.20 -1.84 -11.97
CA ASN A 5 -0.02 -2.61 -11.60
C ASN A 5 0.80 -1.85 -10.54
N ILE A 6 1.03 -2.46 -9.38
CA ILE A 6 1.79 -1.85 -8.27
C ILE A 6 3.26 -1.59 -8.61
N HIS A 7 3.81 -2.27 -9.64
CA HIS A 7 5.15 -2.05 -10.16
C HIS A 7 5.22 -0.97 -11.24
N ASN A 8 4.06 -0.48 -11.72
CA ASN A 8 3.98 0.57 -12.75
C ASN A 8 2.89 1.60 -12.40
N LEU A 9 3.19 2.45 -11.42
CA LEU A 9 2.28 3.47 -10.92
C LEU A 9 2.00 4.53 -11.98
N GLN A 10 0.73 4.82 -12.22
CA GLN A 10 0.31 5.77 -13.23
C GLN A 10 0.46 7.22 -12.74
N PRO A 11 0.80 8.20 -13.61
CA PRO A 11 0.97 9.59 -13.21
C PRO A 11 -0.28 10.24 -12.61
N TRP A 12 -1.47 9.76 -12.99
CA TRP A 12 -2.76 10.25 -12.49
C TRP A 12 -3.11 9.73 -11.09
N LEU A 13 -2.31 8.82 -10.50
CA LEU A 13 -2.62 8.22 -9.21
C LEU A 13 -2.43 9.23 -8.06
N PRO A 14 -3.44 9.42 -7.20
CA PRO A 14 -3.34 10.29 -6.03
C PRO A 14 -2.10 10.01 -5.19
N GLN A 15 -1.49 11.07 -4.66
CA GLN A 15 -0.23 10.97 -3.91
C GLN A 15 -0.34 10.06 -2.68
N GLU A 16 -1.45 10.15 -1.93
CA GLU A 16 -1.70 9.29 -0.77
C GLU A 16 -1.68 7.80 -1.13
N LEU A 17 -2.28 7.43 -2.27
CA LEU A 17 -2.27 6.04 -2.75
C LEU A 17 -0.87 5.62 -3.22
N ARG A 18 -0.12 6.50 -3.89
CA ARG A 18 1.28 6.23 -4.26
C ARG A 18 2.14 5.95 -3.03
N LEU A 19 2.02 6.77 -2.00
CA LEU A 19 2.77 6.60 -0.74
C LEU A 19 2.39 5.29 -0.03
N ALA A 20 1.10 4.96 0.03
CA ALA A 20 0.64 3.71 0.62
C ALA A 20 1.16 2.48 -0.14
N ILE A 21 1.17 2.51 -1.47
CA ILE A 21 1.70 1.40 -2.29
C ILE A 21 3.22 1.25 -2.09
N GLU A 22 3.97 2.35 -2.07
CA GLU A 22 5.41 2.29 -1.80
C GLU A 22 5.71 1.77 -0.39
N HIS A 23 4.90 2.16 0.61
CA HIS A 23 5.01 1.60 1.96
C HIS A 23 4.78 0.09 1.96
N ILE A 24 3.71 -0.39 1.31
CA ILE A 24 3.41 -1.81 1.18
C ILE A 24 4.57 -2.56 0.49
N LYS A 25 5.09 -2.05 -0.62
CA LYS A 25 6.22 -2.66 -1.34
C LYS A 25 7.47 -2.81 -0.48
N ALA A 26 7.72 -1.86 0.42
CA ALA A 26 8.89 -1.87 1.30
C ALA A 26 8.72 -2.75 2.54
N HIS A 27 7.49 -2.92 3.05
CA HIS A 27 7.24 -3.56 4.35
C HIS A 27 6.52 -4.90 4.27
N VAL A 28 5.86 -5.21 3.15
CA VAL A 28 5.18 -6.49 2.94
C VAL A 28 6.11 -7.47 2.25
N THR A 29 6.50 -8.50 2.99
CA THR A 29 7.31 -9.62 2.52
C THR A 29 6.54 -10.93 2.69
N ALA A 30 7.13 -12.04 2.25
CA ALA A 30 6.55 -13.37 2.47
C ALA A 30 6.41 -13.74 3.95
N GLU A 31 7.15 -13.06 4.84
CA GLU A 31 7.18 -13.31 6.28
C GLU A 31 6.22 -12.40 7.06
N THR A 32 5.62 -11.41 6.40
CA THR A 32 4.67 -10.51 7.05
C THR A 32 3.49 -11.32 7.63
N PRO A 33 3.25 -11.26 8.95
CA PRO A 33 2.21 -12.07 9.56
C PRO A 33 0.83 -11.65 9.06
N LYS A 34 -0.10 -12.60 8.97
CA LYS A 34 -1.49 -12.31 8.59
C LYS A 34 -2.16 -11.50 9.70
N GLY A 35 -2.87 -10.44 9.35
CA GLY A 35 -3.53 -9.57 10.31
C GLY A 35 -3.61 -8.14 9.82
N LYS A 36 -4.21 -7.25 10.64
CA LYS A 36 -4.25 -5.82 10.33
C LYS A 36 -2.89 -5.19 10.62
N HIS A 37 -2.38 -4.44 9.66
CA HIS A 37 -1.15 -3.66 9.76
C HIS A 37 -1.46 -2.19 9.52
N ASP A 38 -1.20 -1.35 10.52
CA ASP A 38 -1.43 0.08 10.44
C ASP A 38 -0.25 0.78 9.73
N ILE A 39 -0.56 1.66 8.79
CA ILE A 39 0.40 2.52 8.08
C ILE A 39 0.41 3.92 8.71
N GLU A 40 -0.78 4.48 9.00
CA GLU A 40 -0.95 5.80 9.62
C GLU A 40 -2.05 5.73 10.69
N GLY A 41 -1.70 5.26 11.90
CA GLY A 41 -2.53 5.39 13.11
C GLY A 41 -4.03 5.10 12.93
N ASN A 42 -4.38 3.88 12.50
CA ASN A 42 -5.75 3.41 12.22
C ASN A 42 -6.48 4.08 11.03
N ARG A 43 -5.94 5.17 10.45
CA ARG A 43 -6.51 5.85 9.27
C ARG A 43 -6.17 5.12 7.96
N LEU A 44 -4.94 4.62 7.83
CA LEU A 44 -4.51 3.76 6.74
C LEU A 44 -4.00 2.44 7.29
N PHE A 45 -4.49 1.33 6.73
CA PHE A 45 -4.08 -0.02 7.11
C PHE A 45 -4.22 -1.00 5.94
N TYR A 46 -3.50 -2.12 6.01
CA TYR A 46 -3.66 -3.28 5.12
C TYR A 46 -3.86 -4.56 5.93
N ARG A 47 -4.34 -5.62 5.30
CA ARG A 47 -4.59 -6.93 5.93
C ARG A 47 -4.46 -8.10 4.97
#